data_AF-A0A811KTH5-F1
#
_entry.id   AF-A0A811KTH5-F1
#
_cell.length_a   1.000
_cell.length_b   1.000
_cell.length_c   1.000
_cell.angle_alpha   90.00
_cell.angle_beta   90.00
_cell.angle_gamma   90.00
#
_symmetry.space_group_name_H-M   'P 1'
#
loop_
_entity.id
_entity.type
_entity.pdbx_description
1 polymer ?
#
loop_
_entity_poly.entity_id
_entity_poly.type
_entity_poly.pdbx_seq_one_letter_code
_entity_poly.pdbx_strand_id
1 'polypeptide(L)'
;MVFGPKTSGFCAFISLWGVVFMGVLGVAFWSQAVGLMESLPQSDKTFTTFEELKQDVEDKYWENALKCWYVSGFYGVTLVLSVVRLAFA
;
A
#
# COMPACT_ATOMS: atom_id res chain seq x y z
N MET A 1 -7.68 -5.23 25.56
CA MET A 1 -7.21 -3.90 26.03
C MET A 1 -8.20 -2.85 25.54
N VAL A 2 -9.16 -2.46 26.40
CA VAL A 2 -10.02 -1.29 26.13
C VAL A 2 -9.16 -0.07 26.40
N PHE A 3 -8.55 0.46 25.33
CA PHE A 3 -8.04 1.82 25.34
C PHE A 3 -9.20 2.74 25.66
N GLY A 4 -9.04 3.63 26.64
CA GLY A 4 -10.10 4.55 27.04
C GLY A 4 -10.64 5.37 25.85
N PRO A 5 -11.85 5.94 25.96
CA PRO A 5 -12.58 6.58 24.85
C PRO A 5 -11.79 7.67 24.10
N LYS A 6 -10.78 8.29 24.74
CA LYS A 6 -9.89 9.28 24.13
C LYS A 6 -8.79 8.68 23.24
N THR A 7 -8.28 7.50 23.56
CA THR A 7 -7.18 6.86 22.80
C THR A 7 -7.68 6.02 21.63
N SER A 8 -8.92 5.52 21.71
CA SER A 8 -9.57 4.76 20.62
C SER A 8 -9.75 5.59 19.34
N GLY A 9 -10.11 6.88 19.47
CA GLY A 9 -10.30 7.78 18.33
C GLY A 9 -9.01 8.04 17.53
N PHE A 10 -7.87 8.21 18.20
CA PHE A 10 -6.58 8.37 17.53
C PHE A 10 -6.16 7.11 16.77
N CYS A 11 -6.40 5.94 17.36
CA CYS A 11 -6.11 4.65 16.73
C CYS A 11 -6.97 4.43 15.47
N ALA A 12 -8.26 4.79 15.53
CA ALA A 12 -9.16 4.76 14.38
C ALA A 12 -8.71 5.74 13.27
N PHE A 13 -8.23 6.94 13.64
CA PHE A 13 -7.71 7.92 12.69
C PHE A 13 -6.45 7.43 11.99
N ILE A 14 -5.47 6.87 12.72
CA ILE A 14 -4.26 6.29 12.10
C ILE A 14 -4.61 5.09 11.22
N SER A 15 -5.58 4.27 11.63
CA SER A 15 -6.04 3.15 10.80
C SER A 15 -6.63 3.64 9.48
N LEU A 16 -7.49 4.66 9.50
CA LEU A 16 -8.05 5.28 8.30
C LEU A 16 -6.96 5.91 7.41
N TRP A 17 -6.03 6.63 8.03
CA TRP A 17 -4.89 7.23 7.33
C TRP A 17 -4.03 6.19 6.62
N GLY A 18 -3.79 5.04 7.26
CA GLY A 18 -3.04 3.93 6.67
C GLY A 18 -3.69 3.35 5.41
N VAL A 19 -5.04 3.24 5.37
CA VAL A 19 -5.76 2.77 4.17
C VAL A 19 -5.63 3.79 3.04
N VAL A 20 -5.79 5.08 3.34
CA VAL A 20 -5.67 6.15 2.33
C VAL A 20 -4.26 6.19 1.75
N PHE A 21 -3.23 6.10 2.61
CA PHE A 21 -1.84 6.11 2.18
C PHE A 21 -1.50 4.92 1.27
N MET A 22 -1.96 3.71 1.60
CA MET A 22 -1.76 2.52 0.76
C MET A 22 -2.50 2.64 -0.58
N GLY A 23 -3.70 3.23 -0.60
CA GLY A 23 -4.41 3.52 -1.85
C GLY A 23 -3.65 4.49 -2.75
N VAL A 24 -3.12 5.58 -2.18
CA VAL A 24 -2.31 6.58 -2.92
C VAL A 24 -1.02 5.95 -3.46
N LEU A 25 -0.33 5.13 -2.66
CA LEU A 25 0.84 4.39 -3.12
C LEU A 25 0.51 3.46 -4.30
N GLY A 26 -0.60 2.73 -4.23
CA GLY A 26 -1.05 1.87 -5.34
C GLY A 26 -1.23 2.64 -6.65
N VAL A 27 -1.81 3.84 -6.59
CA VAL A 27 -1.95 4.72 -7.77
C VAL A 27 -0.60 5.30 -8.21
N ALA A 28 0.28 5.65 -7.28
CA ALA A 28 1.63 6.13 -7.60
C ALA A 28 2.49 5.06 -8.29
N PHE A 29 2.38 3.80 -7.87
CA PHE A 29 3.01 2.66 -8.54
C PHE A 29 2.42 2.43 -9.94
N TRP A 30 1.11 2.66 -10.15
CA TRP A 30 0.49 2.60 -11.48
C TRP A 30 1.06 3.66 -12.43
N SER A 31 1.33 4.87 -11.93
CA SER A 31 1.90 5.96 -12.72
C SER A 31 3.42 5.81 -12.96
N GLN A 32 4.04 4.69 -12.56
CA GLN A 32 5.49 4.46 -12.64
C GLN A 32 6.29 5.65 -12.08
N ALA A 33 5.88 6.15 -10.91
CA ALA A 33 6.45 7.37 -10.35
C ALA A 33 7.97 7.21 -10.09
N VAL A 34 8.79 8.05 -10.73
CA VAL A 34 10.26 8.05 -10.66
C VAL A 34 10.80 8.03 -9.22
N GLY A 35 10.10 8.67 -8.28
CA GLY A 35 10.49 8.70 -6.86
C GLY A 35 10.38 7.37 -6.13
N LEU A 36 9.73 6.37 -6.71
CA LEU A 36 9.56 5.03 -6.13
C LEU A 36 10.60 4.04 -6.62
N MET A 37 11.49 4.41 -7.56
CA MET A 37 12.53 3.54 -8.12
C MET A 37 13.46 2.98 -7.04
N GLU A 38 13.77 3.78 -6.03
CA GLU A 38 14.65 3.40 -4.91
C GLU A 38 13.99 2.43 -3.93
N SER A 39 12.66 2.37 -3.93
CA SER A 39 11.88 1.46 -3.07
C SER A 39 11.55 0.12 -3.74
N LEU A 40 11.88 -0.07 -5.02
CA LEU A 40 11.73 -1.38 -5.65
C LEU A 40 12.81 -2.34 -5.14
N PRO A 41 12.48 -3.63 -4.97
CA PRO A 41 13.46 -4.64 -4.59
C PRO A 41 14.55 -4.72 -5.67
N GLN A 42 15.81 -4.53 -5.24
CA GLN A 42 17.01 -4.64 -6.05
C GLN A 42 16.92 -5.94 -6.88
N SER A 43 17.10 -5.84 -8.20
CA SER A 43 17.18 -7.04 -9.04
C SER A 43 18.59 -7.59 -8.95
N ASP A 44 18.73 -8.85 -8.51
CA ASP A 44 20.01 -9.59 -8.50
C ASP A 44 20.49 -9.98 -9.91
N LYS A 45 19.75 -9.59 -10.96
CA LYS A 45 20.10 -9.85 -12.35
C LYS A 45 21.10 -8.79 -12.85
N THR A 46 22.25 -9.23 -13.35
CA THR A 46 23.16 -8.39 -14.14
C THR A 46 22.54 -8.19 -15.52
N PHE A 47 22.00 -7.00 -15.77
CA PHE A 47 21.48 -6.67 -17.10
C PHE A 47 22.62 -6.22 -18.02
N THR A 48 22.76 -6.89 -19.15
CA THR A 48 23.74 -6.55 -20.20
C THR A 48 23.25 -5.44 -21.13
N THR A 49 21.94 -5.18 -21.17
CA THR A 49 21.31 -4.23 -22.09
C THR A 49 20.36 -3.29 -21.34
N PHE A 50 20.35 -2.01 -21.71
CA PHE A 50 19.48 -1.00 -21.07
C PHE A 50 17.99 -1.26 -21.31
N GLU A 51 17.62 -1.85 -22.47
CA GLU A 51 16.24 -2.28 -22.76
C GLU A 51 15.73 -3.32 -21.75
N GLU A 52 16.54 -4.35 -21.44
CA GLU A 52 16.15 -5.43 -20.53
C GLU A 52 16.00 -4.93 -19.09
N LEU A 53 16.89 -4.01 -18.67
CA LEU A 53 16.77 -3.32 -17.39
C LEU A 53 15.46 -2.55 -17.29
N LYS A 54 15.11 -1.80 -18.35
CA LYS A 54 13.87 -1.02 -18.38
C LYS A 54 12.67 -1.94 -18.22
N GLN A 55 12.61 -3.04 -18.97
CA GLN A 55 11.50 -3.97 -18.93
C GLN A 55 11.33 -4.65 -17.56
N ASP A 56 12.42 -5.12 -16.94
CA ASP A 56 12.37 -5.73 -15.59
C ASP A 56 11.92 -4.72 -14.53
N VAL A 57 12.31 -3.44 -14.67
CA VAL A 57 11.82 -2.37 -13.77
C VAL A 57 10.32 -2.16 -13.95
N GLU A 58 9.81 -2.08 -15.18
CA GLU A 58 8.37 -1.91 -15.44
C GLU A 58 7.54 -3.08 -14.88
N ASP A 59 8.01 -4.32 -15.07
CA ASP A 59 7.35 -5.51 -14.53
C ASP A 59 7.30 -5.48 -12.99
N LYS A 60 8.41 -5.12 -12.33
CA LYS A 60 8.44 -4.98 -10.87
C LYS A 60 7.55 -3.87 -10.36
N TYR A 61 7.39 -2.76 -11.09
CA TYR A 61 6.45 -1.70 -10.73
C TYR A 61 5.02 -2.24 -10.71
N TRP A 62 4.64 -3.00 -11.74
CA TRP A 62 3.32 -3.61 -11.85
C TRP A 62 3.04 -4.61 -10.74
N GLU A 63 3.98 -5.51 -10.44
CA GLU A 63 3.82 -6.50 -9.38
C GLU A 63 3.66 -5.85 -8.00
N ASN A 64 4.41 -4.78 -7.72
CA ASN A 64 4.30 -4.05 -6.45
C ASN A 64 3.02 -3.22 -6.36
N ALA A 65 2.57 -2.61 -7.47
CA ALA A 65 1.29 -1.92 -7.56
C ALA A 65 0.14 -2.86 -7.20
N LEU A 66 0.13 -4.07 -7.79
CA LEU A 66 -0.89 -5.08 -7.53
C LEU A 66 -0.90 -5.52 -6.07
N LYS A 67 0.27 -5.83 -5.49
CA LYS A 67 0.38 -6.18 -4.06
C LYS A 67 -0.18 -5.08 -3.16
N CYS A 68 0.18 -3.83 -3.45
CA CYS A 68 -0.30 -2.67 -2.69
C CYS A 68 -1.82 -2.50 -2.81
N TRP A 69 -2.38 -2.70 -4.01
CA TRP A 69 -3.83 -2.63 -4.25
C TRP A 69 -4.59 -3.72 -3.48
N TYR A 70 -4.12 -4.97 -3.51
CA TYR A 70 -4.72 -6.06 -2.74
C TYR A 70 -4.71 -5.76 -1.24
N VAL A 71 -3.56 -5.33 -0.73
CA VAL A 71 -3.41 -4.94 0.68
C VAL A 71 -4.37 -3.82 1.03
N SER A 72 -4.42 -2.74 0.24
CA SER A 72 -5.37 -1.64 0.43
C SER A 72 -6.83 -2.13 0.48
N GLY A 73 -7.20 -3.08 -0.38
CA GLY A 73 -8.52 -3.71 -0.37
C GLY A 73 -8.82 -4.44 0.94
N PHE A 74 -7.91 -5.31 1.41
CA PHE A 74 -8.07 -6.03 2.68
C PHE A 74 -8.16 -5.09 3.89
N TYR A 75 -7.32 -4.05 3.92
CA TYR A 75 -7.35 -3.05 4.98
C TYR A 75 -8.65 -2.23 4.94
N GLY A 76 -9.15 -1.87 3.75
CA GLY A 76 -10.44 -1.21 3.57
C GLY A 76 -11.61 -2.05 4.11
N VAL A 77 -11.68 -3.34 3.76
CA VAL A 77 -12.71 -4.26 4.25
C VAL A 77 -12.64 -4.41 5.78
N THR A 78 -11.44 -4.57 6.34
CA THR A 78 -11.23 -4.72 7.79
C THR A 78 -11.64 -3.45 8.54
N LEU A 79 -11.39 -2.27 7.97
CA LEU A 79 -11.82 -0.99 8.54
C LEU A 79 -13.33 -0.87 8.54
N VAL A 80 -13.99 -1.19 7.42
CA VAL A 80 -15.46 -1.19 7.32
C VAL A 80 -16.07 -2.14 8.37
N LEU A 81 -15.56 -3.35 8.50
CA LEU A 81 -16.02 -4.30 9.54
C LEU A 81 -15.80 -3.75 10.96
N SER A 82 -14.65 -3.11 11.22
CA SER A 82 -14.35 -2.51 12.52
C SER A 82 -15.30 -1.36 12.87
N VAL A 83 -15.57 -0.47 11.91
CA VAL A 83 -16.50 0.66 12.09
C VAL A 83 -17.93 0.15 12.26
N VAL A 84 -18.37 -0.82 11.46
CA VAL A 84 -19.69 -1.46 11.61
C VAL A 84 -19.82 -2.06 13.01
N ARG A 85 -18.82 -2.82 13.49
CA ARG A 85 -18.85 -3.39 14.84
C ARG A 85 -18.88 -2.33 15.94
N LEU A 86 -18.19 -1.20 15.75
CA LEU A 86 -18.21 -0.09 16.70
C LEU A 86 -19.54 0.69 16.69
N ALA A 87 -20.25 0.72 15.56
CA ALA A 87 -21.52 1.40 15.40
C ALA A 87 -22.73 0.58 15.91
N PHE A 88 -22.60 -0.74 15.98
CA PHE A 88 -23.62 -1.67 16.48
C PHE A 88 -23.33 -2.21 17.90
N ALA A 89 -22.29 -1.73 18.57
CA ALA A 89 -21.94 -2.02 19.97
C ALA A 89 -22.32 -0.84 20.87
#